data_AF-A0A9P4TNU0-F1
#
_entry.id   AF-A0A9P4TNU0-F1
#
_cell.length_a   1.000
_cell.length_b   1.000
_cell.length_c   1.000
_cell.angle_alpha   90.00
_cell.angle_beta   90.00
_cell.angle_gamma   90.00
#
_symmetry.space_group_name_H-M   'P 1'
#
loop_
_entity.id
_entity.type
_entity.pdbx_description
1 polymer ?
#
loop_
_entity_poly.entity_id
_entity_poly.type
_entity_poly.pdbx_seq_one_letter_code
_entity_poly.pdbx_strand_id
1 'polypeptide(L)'
;MPVVKKRRLQDDCYNQTNLKRDKRDHAESRKSHIDHLPEELMVLILDCLDEGSPRSRIDQPDRMRHLKAFHSLCLTCRKLNRLAKPYLYSTIMNEIRYDARERLEFLSIHASIDRLVLDDKVADGIKRISWVHITYGGSTYYRNALSAVKLKFFQKLGTLGIPELAGELRKSFDADGSKDHLAALLVLTRNLEYLEVLTVYVAYGHSPDLTWLDLLQLSTCAPGLISHFQHLHHVRLGMDGLKIIQIGPLLRLVSLRTLSIQGADQYEEELSVDLDQIFGKQCSAIETLIMENSRIESDTIASILAAIKRLKVLKLEFSSLSRTLNDEWLFDPVPQIPPDCWTTLSEALLAHKDSLEQLYIINRQWHALEDDIDHPDNLRGRGALIGMSNLHKLRYLDTGLSPFCDPSEGNLSEAVDFSDMLPANLEHLVISVEGLPEPFDLRNSSIQKTLLELARVCGSKAHSLKGIVVWLPHDHDELCALDFEACKAAFERLNINLIVMCCYDFEWLMYPFNKEIVSERSSGFIGRPAPDMVRVGEWRPPWRFQGACKAYHHPYEWSIIDSRRK
;
A
#
# COMPACT_ATOMS: atom_id res chain seq x y z
N MET A 1 -79.37 5.96 -55.76
CA MET A 1 -79.57 6.85 -56.92
C MET A 1 -78.78 8.15 -56.69
N PRO A 2 -78.37 8.85 -57.77
CA PRO A 2 -76.98 9.24 -58.10
C PRO A 2 -76.59 10.66 -57.64
N VAL A 3 -75.33 11.12 -57.73
CA VAL A 3 -74.73 11.97 -58.81
C VAL A 3 -73.24 12.16 -58.41
N VAL A 4 -72.25 11.61 -59.12
CA VAL A 4 -71.54 12.13 -60.31
C VAL A 4 -70.56 13.32 -60.06
N LYS A 5 -69.26 12.98 -60.22
CA LYS A 5 -68.12 13.71 -60.85
C LYS A 5 -67.79 15.16 -60.48
N LYS A 6 -66.51 15.36 -60.13
CA LYS A 6 -65.47 16.25 -60.74
C LYS A 6 -64.32 16.36 -59.70
N ARG A 7 -63.03 16.38 -60.00
CA ARG A 7 -62.25 16.57 -61.23
C ARG A 7 -60.82 16.07 -60.95
N ARG A 8 -60.25 15.37 -61.93
CA ARG A 8 -58.80 15.21 -62.12
C ARG A 8 -58.19 16.57 -62.46
N LEU A 9 -56.94 16.78 -62.02
CA LEU A 9 -55.81 17.45 -62.70
C LEU A 9 -54.94 18.19 -61.67
N GLN A 10 -54.05 17.48 -60.96
CA GLN A 10 -52.90 18.11 -60.31
C GLN A 10 -51.73 17.17 -59.94
N ASP A 11 -51.56 16.03 -60.63
CA ASP A 11 -50.60 14.98 -60.21
C ASP A 11 -49.22 14.98 -60.90
N ASP A 12 -48.95 15.86 -61.85
CA ASP A 12 -47.70 15.73 -62.65
C ASP A 12 -46.56 16.67 -62.25
N CYS A 13 -46.69 17.48 -61.19
CA CYS A 13 -45.60 18.39 -60.76
C CYS A 13 -44.99 18.07 -59.38
N TYR A 14 -45.47 17.03 -58.68
CA TYR A 14 -44.98 16.68 -57.34
C TYR A 14 -44.00 15.49 -57.29
N ASN A 15 -43.79 14.80 -58.42
CA ASN A 15 -43.02 13.55 -58.45
C ASN A 15 -41.54 13.69 -58.86
N GLN A 16 -41.03 14.90 -59.13
CA GLN A 16 -39.61 15.09 -59.48
C GLN A 16 -38.75 15.71 -58.36
N THR A 17 -39.35 16.22 -57.28
CA THR A 17 -38.62 16.71 -56.10
C THR A 17 -38.33 15.63 -55.06
N ASN A 18 -39.04 14.50 -55.07
CA ASN A 18 -38.79 13.39 -54.14
C ASN A 18 -37.66 12.44 -54.59
N LEU A 19 -37.43 12.30 -55.91
CA LEU A 19 -36.38 11.41 -56.45
C LEU A 19 -34.94 11.93 -56.31
N LYS A 20 -34.75 13.19 -55.88
CA LYS A 20 -33.42 13.75 -55.55
C LYS A 20 -33.15 13.81 -54.04
N ARG A 21 -34.11 13.49 -53.18
CA ARG A 21 -33.89 13.33 -51.73
C ARG A 21 -33.40 11.92 -51.37
N ASP A 22 -33.93 10.89 -52.02
CA ASP A 22 -33.52 9.49 -51.75
C ASP A 22 -32.09 9.11 -52.17
N LYS A 23 -31.38 9.97 -52.92
CA LYS A 23 -29.96 9.71 -53.28
C LYS A 23 -28.95 10.48 -52.43
N ARG A 24 -29.38 11.32 -51.49
CA ARG A 24 -28.47 11.95 -50.52
C ARG A 24 -28.36 11.19 -49.18
N ASP A 25 -29.27 10.25 -48.92
CA ASP A 25 -29.32 9.53 -47.63
C ASP A 25 -28.51 8.21 -47.64
N HIS A 26 -27.91 7.82 -48.76
CA HIS A 26 -27.04 6.62 -48.84
C HIS A 26 -25.54 6.92 -48.71
N ALA A 27 -25.17 8.19 -48.47
CA ALA A 27 -23.84 8.59 -48.05
C ALA A 27 -23.85 9.28 -46.67
N GLU A 28 -24.87 9.01 -45.85
CA GLU A 28 -24.71 9.20 -44.40
C GLU A 28 -23.61 8.25 -43.96
N SER A 29 -22.40 8.79 -43.82
CA SER A 29 -21.29 8.22 -43.06
C SER A 29 -21.91 7.43 -41.91
N ARG A 30 -21.81 6.09 -41.97
CA ARG A 30 -22.30 5.22 -40.89
C ARG A 30 -21.55 5.67 -39.65
N LYS A 31 -22.19 6.54 -38.87
CA LYS A 31 -21.61 7.09 -37.65
C LYS A 31 -21.31 5.88 -36.79
N SER A 32 -20.04 5.61 -36.58
CA SER A 32 -19.59 4.54 -35.71
C SER A 32 -20.00 4.91 -34.29
N HIS A 33 -21.14 4.41 -33.83
CA HIS A 33 -21.58 4.56 -32.45
C HIS A 33 -20.98 3.46 -31.58
N ILE A 34 -20.57 3.83 -30.37
CA ILE A 34 -20.02 2.90 -29.39
C ILE A 34 -20.99 1.75 -29.05
N ASP A 35 -22.30 2.00 -29.14
CA ASP A 35 -23.34 1.00 -28.89
C ASP A 35 -23.32 -0.17 -29.89
N HIS A 36 -22.72 0.03 -31.06
CA HIS A 36 -22.54 -1.01 -32.08
C HIS A 36 -21.35 -1.93 -31.80
N LEU A 37 -20.49 -1.62 -30.82
CA LEU A 37 -19.42 -2.53 -30.44
C LEU A 37 -19.99 -3.83 -29.85
N PRO A 38 -19.38 -5.00 -30.17
CA PRO A 38 -19.62 -6.24 -29.44
C PRO A 38 -19.44 -6.05 -27.93
N GLU A 39 -20.20 -6.81 -27.15
CA GLU A 39 -20.18 -6.67 -25.68
C GLU A 39 -18.84 -7.06 -25.09
N GLU A 40 -18.18 -8.04 -25.69
CA GLU A 40 -16.86 -8.54 -25.32
C GLU A 40 -15.82 -7.42 -25.45
N LEU A 41 -15.88 -6.62 -26.52
CA LEU A 41 -14.96 -5.50 -26.70
C LEU A 41 -15.24 -4.36 -25.72
N MET A 42 -16.51 -4.11 -25.37
CA MET A 42 -16.83 -3.12 -24.36
C MET A 42 -16.39 -3.56 -22.97
N VAL A 43 -16.56 -4.84 -22.63
CA VAL A 43 -16.04 -5.42 -21.38
C VAL A 43 -14.53 -5.27 -21.33
N LEU A 44 -13.79 -5.58 -22.40
CA LEU A 44 -12.34 -5.35 -22.45
C LEU A 44 -11.96 -3.88 -22.25
N ILE A 45 -12.72 -2.93 -22.81
CA ILE A 45 -12.50 -1.49 -22.58
C ILE A 45 -12.74 -1.15 -21.10
N LEU A 46 -13.81 -1.68 -20.49
CA LEU A 46 -14.12 -1.47 -19.07
C LEU A 46 -13.05 -2.11 -18.17
N ASP A 47 -12.53 -3.28 -18.53
CA ASP A 47 -11.44 -3.96 -17.84
C ASP A 47 -10.17 -3.10 -17.90
N CYS A 48 -9.82 -2.51 -19.04
CA CYS A 48 -8.68 -1.58 -19.13
C CYS A 48 -8.88 -0.33 -18.26
N LEU A 49 -10.12 0.16 -18.09
CA LEU A 49 -10.43 1.27 -17.19
C LEU A 49 -10.34 0.86 -15.71
N ASP A 50 -10.67 -0.40 -15.37
CA ASP A 50 -10.57 -0.93 -14.01
C ASP A 50 -9.12 -1.31 -13.63
N GLU A 51 -8.38 -1.92 -14.55
CA GLU A 51 -6.96 -2.27 -14.41
C GLU A 51 -6.07 -1.03 -14.25
N GLY A 52 -6.48 0.10 -14.85
CA GLY A 52 -5.85 1.39 -14.66
C GLY A 52 -6.02 1.95 -13.25
N SER A 53 -6.91 1.39 -12.40
CA SER A 53 -7.03 1.79 -11.00
C SER A 53 -5.79 1.31 -10.23
N PRO A 54 -4.92 2.23 -9.75
CA PRO A 54 -3.77 1.84 -8.97
C PRO A 54 -4.23 1.02 -7.75
N ARG A 55 -3.65 -0.18 -7.59
CA ARG A 55 -3.76 -0.98 -6.35
C ARG A 55 -2.83 -0.46 -5.26
N SER A 56 -1.91 0.44 -5.62
CA SER A 56 -0.97 1.09 -4.72
C SER A 56 -1.58 2.36 -4.12
N ARG A 57 -1.01 2.78 -2.98
CA ARG A 57 -1.42 3.89 -2.11
C ARG A 57 -1.72 5.24 -2.79
N ILE A 58 -1.17 5.49 -3.97
CA ILE A 58 -1.10 6.85 -4.51
C ILE A 58 -2.14 6.99 -5.60
N ASP A 59 -2.93 8.04 -5.45
CA ASP A 59 -4.01 8.51 -6.32
C ASP A 59 -5.42 7.98 -6.01
N GLN A 60 -5.87 8.14 -4.75
CA GLN A 60 -7.29 8.35 -4.42
C GLN A 60 -8.03 9.22 -5.48
N PRO A 61 -7.46 10.35 -5.97
CA PRO A 61 -8.04 11.10 -7.09
C PRO A 61 -8.32 10.25 -8.34
N ASP A 62 -7.44 9.32 -8.72
CA ASP A 62 -7.61 8.47 -9.91
C ASP A 62 -8.70 7.43 -9.72
N ARG A 63 -8.77 6.80 -8.54
CA ARG A 63 -9.87 5.87 -8.23
C ARG A 63 -11.22 6.56 -8.29
N MET A 64 -11.32 7.79 -7.76
CA MET A 64 -12.55 8.56 -7.82
C MET A 64 -12.87 9.03 -9.25
N ARG A 65 -11.86 9.30 -10.08
CA ARG A 65 -12.05 9.55 -11.53
C ARG A 65 -12.62 8.30 -12.21
N HIS A 66 -12.13 7.10 -11.91
CA HIS A 66 -12.67 5.85 -12.46
C HIS A 66 -14.12 5.62 -12.06
N LEU A 67 -14.48 5.78 -10.77
CA LEU A 67 -15.87 5.65 -10.32
C LEU A 67 -16.80 6.66 -11.01
N LYS A 68 -16.36 7.91 -11.16
CA LYS A 68 -17.10 8.93 -11.92
C LYS A 68 -17.25 8.56 -13.39
N ALA A 69 -16.22 7.96 -14.00
CA ALA A 69 -16.28 7.47 -15.37
C ALA A 69 -17.31 6.34 -15.52
N PHE A 70 -17.27 5.31 -14.67
CA PHE A 70 -18.26 4.22 -14.68
C PHE A 70 -19.68 4.71 -14.41
N HIS A 71 -19.86 5.65 -13.49
CA HIS A 71 -21.15 6.28 -13.25
C HIS A 71 -21.66 7.02 -14.51
N SER A 72 -20.80 7.78 -15.18
CA SER A 72 -21.14 8.49 -16.42
C SER A 72 -21.50 7.52 -17.55
N LEU A 73 -20.76 6.41 -17.69
CA LEU A 73 -21.07 5.34 -18.64
C LEU A 73 -22.44 4.71 -18.34
N CYS A 74 -22.75 4.52 -17.05
CA CYS A 74 -24.05 3.99 -16.64
C CYS A 74 -25.23 4.90 -17.00
N LEU A 75 -25.00 6.21 -17.12
CA LEU A 75 -26.02 7.18 -17.52
C LEU A 75 -26.14 7.35 -19.04
N THR A 76 -25.19 6.82 -19.82
CA THR A 76 -25.13 7.05 -21.27
C THR A 76 -26.18 6.26 -22.04
N CYS A 77 -26.25 4.93 -21.83
CA CYS A 77 -27.25 4.07 -22.47
C CYS A 77 -27.51 2.81 -21.64
N ARG A 78 -28.58 2.07 -21.95
CA ARG A 78 -28.95 0.84 -21.20
C ARG A 78 -27.89 -0.26 -21.31
N LYS A 79 -27.21 -0.38 -22.46
CA LYS A 79 -26.18 -1.40 -22.70
C LYS A 79 -24.96 -1.13 -21.82
N LEU A 80 -24.45 0.10 -21.84
CA LEU A 80 -23.35 0.53 -20.97
C LEU A 80 -23.74 0.50 -19.49
N ASN A 81 -24.98 0.86 -19.14
CA ASN A 81 -25.47 0.68 -17.76
C ASN A 81 -25.33 -0.78 -17.31
N ARG A 82 -25.83 -1.73 -18.10
CA ARG A 82 -25.77 -3.15 -17.74
C ARG A 82 -24.32 -3.66 -17.61
N LEU A 83 -23.42 -3.20 -18.48
CA LEU A 83 -22.03 -3.66 -18.52
C LEU A 83 -21.13 -2.95 -17.50
N ALA A 84 -21.30 -1.65 -17.27
CA ALA A 84 -20.47 -0.84 -16.37
C ALA A 84 -20.96 -0.91 -14.90
N LYS A 85 -22.23 -1.23 -14.65
CA LYS A 85 -22.80 -1.31 -13.29
C LYS A 85 -22.03 -2.27 -12.36
N PRO A 86 -21.60 -3.48 -12.79
CA PRO A 86 -20.75 -4.34 -11.98
C PRO A 86 -19.43 -3.69 -11.56
N TYR A 87 -18.80 -2.92 -12.45
CA TYR A 87 -17.56 -2.19 -12.14
C TYR A 87 -17.81 -1.03 -11.18
N LEU A 88 -18.90 -0.29 -11.38
CA LEU A 88 -19.31 0.81 -10.51
C LEU A 88 -19.51 0.36 -9.05
N TYR A 89 -20.04 -0.85 -8.85
CA TYR A 89 -20.35 -1.39 -7.53
C TYR A 89 -19.40 -2.50 -7.06
N SER A 90 -18.33 -2.80 -7.80
CA SER A 90 -17.31 -3.79 -7.38
C SER A 90 -16.55 -3.34 -6.14
N THR A 91 -16.57 -2.05 -5.86
CA THR A 91 -15.83 -1.38 -4.81
C THR A 91 -16.80 -0.57 -3.94
N ILE A 92 -16.74 -0.76 -2.63
CA ILE A 92 -17.31 0.14 -1.64
C ILE A 92 -16.19 0.96 -1.01
N MET A 93 -16.39 2.28 -0.95
CA MET A 93 -15.50 3.19 -0.25
C MET A 93 -16.31 4.02 0.72
N ASN A 94 -15.90 4.04 1.99
CA ASN A 94 -16.37 5.02 2.96
C ASN A 94 -15.26 6.05 3.16
N GLU A 95 -15.26 7.09 2.32
CA GLU A 95 -14.27 8.16 2.36
C GLU A 95 -14.88 9.44 2.92
N ILE A 96 -14.10 10.16 3.72
CA ILE A 96 -14.34 11.56 4.05
C ILE A 96 -13.96 12.39 2.84
N ARG A 97 -14.84 13.33 2.47
CA ARG A 97 -14.40 14.51 1.72
C ARG A 97 -14.32 15.70 2.65
N TYR A 98 -13.14 16.29 2.71
CA TYR A 98 -13.00 17.67 3.13
C TYR A 98 -13.45 18.53 1.95
N ASP A 99 -14.62 19.17 2.05
CA ASP A 99 -14.92 20.29 1.17
C ASP A 99 -13.94 21.43 1.50
N ALA A 100 -13.62 22.29 0.53
CA ALA A 100 -12.78 23.48 0.70
C ALA A 100 -13.31 24.47 1.76
N ARG A 101 -14.52 24.23 2.27
CA ARG A 101 -15.16 24.95 3.37
C ARG A 101 -15.00 24.26 4.73
N GLU A 102 -14.11 23.27 4.84
CA GLU A 102 -13.86 22.45 6.05
C GLU A 102 -15.11 21.73 6.59
N ARG A 103 -16.18 21.65 5.80
CA ARG A 103 -17.34 20.84 6.16
C ARG A 103 -17.04 19.41 5.76
N LEU A 104 -17.00 18.53 6.76
CA LEU A 104 -17.09 17.08 6.59
C LEU A 104 -18.45 16.75 5.96
N GLU A 105 -18.52 16.79 4.63
CA GLU A 105 -19.64 16.19 3.93
C GLU A 105 -19.39 14.68 3.87
N PHE A 106 -19.99 13.97 4.82
CA PHE A 106 -20.29 12.57 4.66
C PHE A 106 -21.24 12.47 3.47
N LEU A 107 -20.69 12.26 2.27
CA LEU A 107 -21.48 11.83 1.11
C LEU A 107 -22.38 10.70 1.60
N SER A 108 -23.63 10.68 1.13
CA SER A 108 -24.69 9.76 1.57
C SER A 108 -24.44 8.30 1.15
N ILE A 109 -23.24 7.81 1.42
CA ILE A 109 -22.72 6.49 1.16
C ILE A 109 -23.55 5.50 1.98
N HIS A 110 -23.97 5.82 3.21
CA HIS A 110 -24.85 4.94 4.02
C HIS A 110 -26.16 4.57 3.34
N ALA A 111 -26.88 5.57 2.79
CA ALA A 111 -28.13 5.31 2.07
C ALA A 111 -27.91 4.51 0.77
N SER A 112 -26.69 4.55 0.22
CA SER A 112 -26.30 3.79 -0.96
C SER A 112 -25.86 2.38 -0.57
N ILE A 113 -25.01 2.22 0.44
CA ILE A 113 -24.56 0.95 1.02
C ILE A 113 -25.77 0.09 1.38
N ASP A 114 -26.72 0.64 2.13
CA ASP A 114 -27.89 -0.12 2.54
C ASP A 114 -28.66 -0.67 1.33
N ARG A 115 -28.82 0.13 0.27
CA ARG A 115 -29.48 -0.30 -0.97
C ARG A 115 -28.66 -1.32 -1.75
N LEU A 116 -27.34 -1.14 -1.81
CA LEU A 116 -26.42 -2.03 -2.53
C LEU A 116 -26.39 -3.41 -1.89
N VAL A 117 -26.43 -3.46 -0.56
CA VAL A 117 -26.26 -4.69 0.19
C VAL A 117 -27.59 -5.44 0.35
N LEU A 118 -28.72 -4.73 0.25
CA LEU A 118 -30.04 -5.38 0.18
C LEU A 118 -30.27 -6.11 -1.15
N ASP A 119 -29.60 -5.75 -2.24
CA ASP A 119 -29.61 -6.50 -3.52
C ASP A 119 -28.51 -7.58 -3.52
N ASP A 120 -28.89 -8.85 -3.44
CA ASP A 120 -27.93 -9.97 -3.41
C ASP A 120 -27.00 -10.00 -4.62
N LYS A 121 -27.48 -9.61 -5.81
CA LYS A 121 -26.64 -9.62 -7.03
C LYS A 121 -25.56 -8.55 -6.97
N VAL A 122 -25.86 -7.42 -6.35
CA VAL A 122 -24.88 -6.35 -6.14
C VAL A 122 -23.93 -6.72 -5.01
N ALA A 123 -24.45 -7.26 -3.90
CA ALA A 123 -23.67 -7.77 -2.78
C ALA A 123 -22.63 -8.82 -3.21
N ASP A 124 -23.04 -9.77 -4.06
CA ASP A 124 -22.15 -10.80 -4.64
C ASP A 124 -21.16 -10.21 -5.67
N GLY A 125 -21.44 -9.03 -6.23
CA GLY A 125 -20.54 -8.32 -7.15
C GLY A 125 -19.45 -7.51 -6.45
N ILE A 126 -19.57 -7.26 -5.14
CA ILE A 126 -18.60 -6.49 -4.37
C ILE A 126 -17.35 -7.33 -4.11
N LYS A 127 -16.22 -6.81 -4.57
CA LYS A 127 -14.89 -7.44 -4.47
C LYS A 127 -13.95 -6.66 -3.56
N ARG A 128 -14.19 -5.36 -3.36
CA ARG A 128 -13.29 -4.50 -2.58
C ARG A 128 -14.08 -3.64 -1.61
N ILE A 129 -13.62 -3.56 -0.37
CA ILE A 129 -14.11 -2.62 0.63
C ILE A 129 -12.90 -1.81 1.11
N SER A 130 -13.00 -0.49 1.05
CA SER A 130 -12.07 0.45 1.67
C SER A 130 -12.86 1.32 2.64
N TRP A 131 -12.49 1.25 3.91
CA TRP A 131 -13.26 1.84 5.00
C TRP A 131 -12.38 2.76 5.83
N VAL A 132 -12.71 4.05 5.86
CA VAL A 132 -12.04 5.00 6.74
C VAL A 132 -12.89 5.19 8.00
N HIS A 133 -12.38 4.72 9.13
CA HIS A 133 -12.92 4.97 10.46
C HIS A 133 -12.43 6.33 10.96
N ILE A 134 -13.32 7.09 11.58
CA ILE A 134 -13.04 8.46 11.98
C ILE A 134 -13.53 8.61 13.41
N THR A 135 -12.67 9.05 14.30
CA THR A 135 -13.09 9.39 15.66
C THR A 135 -12.87 10.88 15.90
N TYR A 136 -13.98 11.63 15.93
CA TYR A 136 -13.97 13.03 16.35
C TYR A 136 -14.77 13.17 17.64
N GLY A 137 -14.11 13.57 18.72
CA GLY A 137 -14.71 14.28 19.87
C GLY A 137 -15.99 13.70 20.49
N GLY A 138 -16.18 12.38 20.49
CA GLY A 138 -17.27 11.71 21.22
C GLY A 138 -18.60 11.53 20.48
N SER A 139 -18.72 11.89 19.18
CA SER A 139 -19.92 11.53 18.40
C SER A 139 -19.56 11.03 17.00
N THR A 140 -19.77 9.74 16.76
CA THR A 140 -19.74 9.15 15.42
C THR A 140 -21.04 9.53 14.68
N TYR A 141 -20.95 10.46 13.72
CA TYR A 141 -22.09 10.91 12.92
C TYR A 141 -22.49 9.89 11.86
N TYR A 142 -23.07 8.77 12.26
CA TYR A 142 -23.76 7.92 11.29
C TYR A 142 -25.23 7.80 11.63
N ARG A 143 -26.06 7.92 10.59
CA ARG A 143 -27.50 7.67 10.71
C ARG A 143 -27.73 6.19 11.00
N ASN A 144 -28.68 5.91 11.88
CA ASN A 144 -29.14 4.55 12.19
C ASN A 144 -29.25 3.69 10.93
N ALA A 145 -28.60 2.53 10.93
CA ALA A 145 -28.76 1.51 9.90
C ALA A 145 -30.25 1.22 9.67
N LEU A 146 -30.67 1.08 8.40
CA LEU A 146 -32.06 0.75 8.09
C LEU A 146 -32.42 -0.61 8.71
N SER A 147 -33.62 -0.70 9.31
CA SER A 147 -34.15 -1.92 9.93
C SER A 147 -34.10 -3.15 9.00
N ALA A 148 -34.22 -2.94 7.69
CA ALA A 148 -34.10 -3.98 6.67
C ALA A 148 -32.69 -4.57 6.54
N VAL A 149 -31.64 -3.74 6.59
CA VAL A 149 -30.24 -4.21 6.52
C VAL A 149 -29.91 -5.03 7.75
N LYS A 150 -30.32 -4.53 8.92
CA LYS A 150 -30.20 -5.23 10.20
C LYS A 150 -30.88 -6.61 10.15
N LEU A 151 -32.10 -6.70 9.63
CA LEU A 151 -32.80 -7.97 9.47
C LEU A 151 -32.06 -8.93 8.54
N LYS A 152 -31.63 -8.46 7.35
CA LYS A 152 -30.92 -9.27 6.36
C LYS A 152 -29.58 -9.77 6.90
N PHE A 153 -28.86 -8.92 7.62
CA PHE A 153 -27.62 -9.25 8.31
C PHE A 153 -27.81 -10.42 9.28
N PHE A 154 -28.80 -10.36 10.18
CA PHE A 154 -29.05 -11.45 11.13
C PHE A 154 -29.54 -12.73 10.46
N GLN A 155 -30.36 -12.62 9.41
CA GLN A 155 -30.73 -13.79 8.60
C GLN A 155 -29.48 -14.45 8.01
N LYS A 156 -28.56 -13.65 7.47
CA LYS A 156 -27.32 -14.14 6.88
C LYS A 156 -26.39 -14.77 7.91
N LEU A 157 -26.19 -14.15 9.08
CA LEU A 157 -25.44 -14.73 10.19
C LEU A 157 -25.98 -16.10 10.59
N GLY A 158 -27.30 -16.25 10.66
CA GLY A 158 -27.96 -17.53 10.90
C GLY A 158 -27.60 -18.58 9.84
N THR A 159 -27.56 -18.20 8.56
CA THR A 159 -27.15 -19.12 7.48
C THR A 159 -25.66 -19.46 7.48
N LEU A 160 -24.82 -18.61 8.06
CA LEU A 160 -23.38 -18.84 8.21
C LEU A 160 -23.04 -19.67 9.45
N GLY A 161 -24.04 -20.01 10.28
CA GLY A 161 -23.87 -20.87 11.44
C GLY A 161 -23.16 -20.20 12.62
N ILE A 162 -23.33 -18.89 12.81
CA ILE A 162 -22.70 -18.13 13.91
C ILE A 162 -23.77 -17.52 14.83
N PRO A 163 -24.55 -18.34 15.54
CA PRO A 163 -25.61 -17.83 16.40
C PRO A 163 -25.07 -17.13 17.66
N GLU A 164 -23.86 -17.46 18.14
CA GLU A 164 -23.33 -16.86 19.37
C GLU A 164 -23.04 -15.36 19.22
N LEU A 165 -22.37 -14.97 18.13
CA LEU A 165 -22.12 -13.56 17.84
C LEU A 165 -23.39 -12.75 17.57
N ALA A 166 -24.46 -13.39 17.12
CA ALA A 166 -25.69 -12.67 16.78
C ALA A 166 -26.23 -11.91 18.00
N GLY A 167 -25.97 -12.36 19.23
CA GLY A 167 -26.36 -11.66 20.45
C GLY A 167 -25.53 -10.39 20.71
N GLU A 168 -24.21 -10.46 20.57
CA GLU A 168 -23.29 -9.33 20.78
C GLU A 168 -23.40 -8.32 19.65
N LEU A 169 -23.36 -8.78 18.40
CA LEU A 169 -23.61 -7.97 17.22
C LEU A 169 -24.96 -7.25 17.31
N ARG A 170 -26.01 -7.92 17.80
CA ARG A 170 -27.31 -7.27 17.97
C ARG A 170 -27.28 -6.12 18.95
N LYS A 171 -26.57 -6.26 20.06
CA LYS A 171 -26.37 -5.16 21.02
C LYS A 171 -25.59 -4.01 20.38
N SER A 172 -24.53 -4.29 19.64
CA SER A 172 -23.73 -3.28 18.93
C SER A 172 -24.57 -2.53 17.88
N PHE A 173 -25.43 -3.23 17.14
CA PHE A 173 -26.39 -2.63 16.20
C PHE A 173 -27.56 -1.88 16.87
N ASP A 174 -27.82 -2.06 18.16
CA ASP A 174 -28.88 -1.35 18.91
C ASP A 174 -28.35 -0.10 19.66
N ALA A 175 -27.05 -0.05 19.98
CA ALA A 175 -26.44 0.94 20.86
C ALA A 175 -25.72 2.09 20.12
N ASP A 176 -26.47 2.94 19.42
CA ASP A 176 -25.98 4.09 18.62
C ASP A 176 -25.44 3.72 17.22
N GLY A 177 -26.37 3.28 16.37
CA GLY A 177 -26.56 3.71 14.98
C GLY A 177 -25.50 3.46 13.90
N SER A 178 -24.22 3.29 14.26
CA SER A 178 -23.12 3.44 13.31
C SER A 178 -22.09 2.33 13.25
N LYS A 179 -21.82 1.69 14.39
CA LYS A 179 -20.53 1.04 14.63
C LYS A 179 -20.30 -0.22 13.80
N ASP A 180 -21.36 -0.82 13.27
CA ASP A 180 -21.27 -2.15 12.63
C ASP A 180 -21.57 -2.18 11.12
N HIS A 181 -21.59 -1.04 10.43
CA HIS A 181 -21.82 -1.06 8.97
C HIS A 181 -20.76 -1.88 8.24
N LEU A 182 -19.51 -1.82 8.68
CA LEU A 182 -18.44 -2.64 8.12
C LEU A 182 -18.67 -4.13 8.40
N ALA A 183 -19.05 -4.51 9.62
CA ALA A 183 -19.40 -5.88 9.97
C ALA A 183 -20.56 -6.42 9.10
N ALA A 184 -21.62 -5.61 8.91
CA ALA A 184 -22.70 -5.96 7.99
C ALA A 184 -22.22 -6.14 6.55
N LEU A 185 -21.39 -5.23 6.06
CA LEU A 185 -20.80 -5.34 4.72
C LEU A 185 -20.02 -6.64 4.55
N LEU A 186 -19.16 -6.99 5.52
CA LEU A 186 -18.37 -8.21 5.46
C LEU A 186 -19.27 -9.46 5.41
N VAL A 187 -20.32 -9.53 6.22
CA VAL A 187 -21.25 -10.68 6.23
C VAL A 187 -22.08 -10.77 4.96
N LEU A 188 -22.42 -9.64 4.35
CA LEU A 188 -23.31 -9.61 3.20
C LEU A 188 -22.56 -9.72 1.87
N THR A 189 -21.24 -9.51 1.84
CA THR A 189 -20.38 -9.60 0.64
C THR A 189 -19.58 -10.91 0.62
N ARG A 190 -20.01 -11.87 -0.20
CA ARG A 190 -19.40 -13.23 -0.26
C ARG A 190 -18.12 -13.33 -1.09
N ASN A 191 -17.95 -12.42 -2.06
CA ASN A 191 -16.85 -12.48 -3.02
C ASN A 191 -15.80 -11.39 -2.76
N LEU A 192 -15.65 -11.02 -1.48
CA LEU A 192 -14.68 -10.00 -1.08
C LEU A 192 -13.26 -10.51 -1.32
N GLU A 193 -12.50 -9.78 -2.13
CA GLU A 193 -11.10 -10.08 -2.49
C GLU A 193 -10.09 -9.19 -1.74
N TYR A 194 -10.52 -7.98 -1.37
CA TYR A 194 -9.69 -6.93 -0.78
C TYR A 194 -10.46 -6.18 0.31
N LEU A 195 -9.87 -6.09 1.50
CA LEU A 195 -10.37 -5.29 2.61
C LEU A 195 -9.29 -4.30 3.04
N GLU A 196 -9.64 -3.02 3.07
CA GLU A 196 -8.84 -1.97 3.66
C GLU A 196 -9.65 -1.27 4.75
N VAL A 197 -9.05 -1.15 5.94
CA VAL A 197 -9.62 -0.41 7.06
C VAL A 197 -8.55 0.55 7.56
N LEU A 198 -8.80 1.84 7.44
CA LEU A 198 -7.92 2.91 7.89
C LEU A 198 -8.60 3.69 9.01
N THR A 199 -7.84 4.26 9.93
CA THR A 199 -8.35 5.21 10.91
C THR A 199 -7.74 6.58 10.65
N VAL A 200 -8.58 7.61 10.70
CA VAL A 200 -8.17 9.01 10.63
C VAL A 200 -8.58 9.66 11.94
N TYR A 201 -7.57 10.08 12.73
CA TYR A 201 -7.67 10.59 14.10
C TYR A 201 -8.20 9.60 15.13
N VAL A 202 -7.36 9.24 16.10
CA VAL A 202 -7.77 8.63 17.37
C VAL A 202 -7.49 9.64 18.47
N ALA A 203 -8.53 10.32 18.95
CA ALA A 203 -8.42 11.04 20.21
C ALA A 203 -7.98 10.05 21.30
N TYR A 204 -6.94 10.39 22.07
CA TYR A 204 -6.36 9.50 23.08
C TYR A 204 -7.43 8.86 23.97
N GLY A 205 -7.34 7.54 24.15
CA GLY A 205 -8.16 6.79 25.12
C GLY A 205 -9.42 6.10 24.59
N HIS A 206 -9.71 6.18 23.29
CA HIS A 206 -10.80 5.39 22.69
C HIS A 206 -10.26 4.24 21.85
N SER A 207 -10.40 3.01 22.36
CA SER A 207 -10.24 1.80 21.55
C SER A 207 -11.33 1.80 20.48
N PRO A 208 -11.00 1.68 19.18
CA PRO A 208 -12.01 1.51 18.16
C PRO A 208 -12.82 0.23 18.44
N ASP A 209 -14.09 0.24 18.01
CA ASP A 209 -14.89 -0.97 17.97
C ASP A 209 -14.34 -1.87 16.85
N LEU A 210 -13.90 -3.07 17.23
CA LEU A 210 -13.26 -4.03 16.35
C LEU A 210 -14.18 -5.24 16.07
N THR A 211 -15.49 -5.09 16.25
CA THR A 211 -16.49 -6.12 15.96
C THR A 211 -16.32 -6.75 14.56
N TRP A 212 -15.96 -5.95 13.54
CA TRP A 212 -15.69 -6.44 12.20
C TRP A 212 -14.42 -7.32 12.12
N LEU A 213 -13.44 -7.06 12.98
CA LEU A 213 -12.23 -7.87 13.11
C LEU A 213 -12.57 -9.19 13.79
N ASP A 214 -13.38 -9.19 14.85
CA ASP A 214 -13.83 -10.41 15.54
C ASP A 214 -14.55 -11.38 14.58
N LEU A 215 -15.33 -10.85 13.63
CA LEU A 215 -15.92 -11.65 12.54
C LEU A 215 -14.86 -12.36 11.69
N LEU A 216 -13.76 -11.69 11.35
CA LEU A 216 -12.65 -12.30 10.62
C LEU A 216 -11.91 -13.31 11.51
N GLN A 217 -11.74 -13.03 12.80
CA GLN A 217 -11.12 -13.98 13.73
C GLN A 217 -11.93 -15.29 13.81
N LEU A 218 -13.26 -15.18 13.91
CA LEU A 218 -14.14 -16.35 13.94
C LEU A 218 -14.19 -17.12 12.62
N SER A 219 -13.83 -16.49 11.51
CA SER A 219 -13.65 -17.19 10.25
C SER A 219 -12.49 -18.17 10.23
N THR A 220 -11.69 -18.25 11.29
CA THR A 220 -10.66 -19.27 11.46
C THR A 220 -11.18 -20.57 12.06
N CYS A 221 -12.34 -20.53 12.75
CA CYS A 221 -12.90 -21.68 13.47
C CYS A 221 -14.31 -22.06 13.01
N ALA A 222 -15.08 -21.15 12.39
CA ALA A 222 -16.44 -21.40 11.92
C ALA A 222 -16.45 -21.79 10.42
N PRO A 223 -16.84 -23.03 10.05
CA PRO A 223 -16.80 -23.51 8.66
C PRO A 223 -17.59 -22.64 7.67
N GLY A 224 -18.75 -22.13 8.09
CA GLY A 224 -19.56 -21.24 7.27
C GLY A 224 -18.80 -19.96 6.89
N LEU A 225 -18.09 -19.36 7.85
CA LEU A 225 -17.27 -18.17 7.62
C LEU A 225 -15.99 -18.45 6.83
N ILE A 226 -15.34 -19.60 7.05
CA ILE A 226 -14.18 -20.02 6.24
C ILE A 226 -14.55 -19.99 4.75
N SER A 227 -15.69 -20.58 4.40
CA SER A 227 -16.18 -20.58 3.02
C SER A 227 -16.59 -19.19 2.53
N HIS A 228 -17.11 -18.35 3.44
CA HIS A 228 -17.57 -17.00 3.12
C HIS A 228 -16.40 -16.07 2.76
N PHE A 229 -15.24 -16.20 3.43
CA PHE A 229 -14.05 -15.40 3.16
C PHE A 229 -12.99 -16.11 2.31
N GLN A 230 -13.39 -17.14 1.55
CA GLN A 230 -12.46 -17.93 0.71
C GLN A 230 -11.75 -17.10 -0.38
N HIS A 231 -12.34 -15.96 -0.77
CA HIS A 231 -11.80 -15.05 -1.77
C HIS A 231 -10.97 -13.91 -1.17
N LEU A 232 -10.98 -13.72 0.15
CA LEU A 232 -10.30 -12.60 0.81
C LEU A 232 -8.79 -12.82 0.81
N HIS A 233 -8.12 -12.23 -0.18
CA HIS A 233 -6.69 -12.44 -0.41
C HIS A 233 -5.83 -11.30 0.15
N HIS A 234 -6.40 -10.10 0.32
CA HIS A 234 -5.67 -8.92 0.74
C HIS A 234 -6.40 -8.23 1.90
N VAL A 235 -5.69 -8.01 2.99
CA VAL A 235 -6.16 -7.22 4.12
C VAL A 235 -5.13 -6.12 4.42
N ARG A 236 -5.60 -4.88 4.52
CA ARG A 236 -4.82 -3.70 4.84
C ARG A 236 -5.44 -2.99 6.03
N LEU A 237 -4.69 -2.88 7.12
CA LEU A 237 -5.11 -2.27 8.37
C LEU A 237 -4.20 -1.08 8.62
N GLY A 238 -4.74 0.13 8.65
CA GLY A 238 -4.01 1.35 9.00
C GLY A 238 -4.70 2.04 10.15
N MET A 239 -4.66 1.43 11.32
CA MET A 239 -5.40 1.86 12.50
C MET A 239 -4.42 2.07 13.64
N ASP A 240 -4.24 3.32 14.06
CA ASP A 240 -3.39 3.64 15.20
C ASP A 240 -3.95 2.97 16.47
N GLY A 241 -3.06 2.34 17.24
CA GLY A 241 -3.40 1.64 18.48
C GLY A 241 -3.98 0.23 18.29
N LEU A 242 -3.95 -0.31 17.06
CA LEU A 242 -4.30 -1.71 16.82
C LEU A 242 -3.25 -2.63 17.45
N LYS A 243 -3.68 -3.50 18.36
CA LYS A 243 -2.78 -4.39 19.10
C LYS A 243 -2.45 -5.62 18.27
N ILE A 244 -1.21 -6.09 18.35
CA ILE A 244 -0.76 -7.24 17.57
C ILE A 244 -1.55 -8.54 17.88
N ILE A 245 -1.99 -8.69 19.13
CA ILE A 245 -2.82 -9.82 19.58
C ILE A 245 -4.16 -9.86 18.82
N GLN A 246 -4.71 -8.70 18.47
CA GLN A 246 -5.98 -8.60 17.71
C GLN A 246 -5.80 -8.99 16.24
N ILE A 247 -4.59 -8.80 15.70
CA ILE A 247 -4.22 -9.14 14.32
C ILE A 247 -3.90 -10.63 14.18
N GLY A 248 -3.37 -11.24 15.24
CA GLY A 248 -2.87 -12.61 15.21
C GLY A 248 -3.79 -13.65 14.58
N PRO A 249 -5.11 -13.68 14.87
CA PRO A 249 -6.01 -14.62 14.23
C PRO A 249 -6.13 -14.44 12.71
N LEU A 250 -5.89 -13.25 12.16
CA LEU A 250 -5.90 -13.03 10.70
C LEU A 250 -4.82 -13.85 9.99
N LEU A 251 -3.70 -14.15 10.66
CA LEU A 251 -2.65 -15.01 10.11
C LEU A 251 -3.18 -16.40 9.77
N ARG A 252 -4.23 -16.87 10.45
CA ARG A 252 -4.82 -18.21 10.25
C ARG A 252 -5.81 -18.27 9.09
N LEU A 253 -6.12 -17.14 8.45
CA LEU A 253 -6.99 -17.11 7.28
C LEU A 253 -6.33 -17.80 6.09
N VAL A 254 -6.87 -18.95 5.69
CA VAL A 254 -6.30 -19.81 4.65
C VAL A 254 -6.27 -19.12 3.27
N SER A 255 -7.23 -18.23 3.01
CA SER A 255 -7.33 -17.45 1.78
C SER A 255 -6.39 -16.25 1.74
N LEU A 256 -5.93 -15.75 2.90
CA LEU A 256 -5.14 -14.53 2.97
C LEU A 256 -3.75 -14.74 2.37
N ARG A 257 -3.34 -13.82 1.49
CA ARG A 257 -2.05 -13.84 0.78
C ARG A 257 -1.23 -12.60 1.07
N THR A 258 -1.88 -11.46 1.29
CA THR A 258 -1.23 -10.19 1.58
C THR A 258 -1.83 -9.58 2.83
N LEU A 259 -0.98 -9.28 3.80
CA LEU A 259 -1.34 -8.56 5.01
C LEU A 259 -0.48 -7.30 5.08
N SER A 260 -1.14 -6.14 5.11
CA SER A 260 -0.52 -4.84 5.33
C SER A 260 -1.04 -4.26 6.64
N ILE A 261 -0.12 -3.90 7.52
CA ILE A 261 -0.39 -3.34 8.84
C ILE A 261 0.35 -2.01 8.91
N GLN A 262 -0.35 -0.97 9.32
CA GLN A 262 0.19 0.36 9.52
C GLN A 262 -0.26 0.87 10.90
N GLY A 263 0.69 1.39 11.68
CA GLY A 263 0.38 1.98 12.99
C GLY A 263 0.01 0.99 14.09
N ALA A 264 0.37 -0.30 13.94
CA ALA A 264 0.15 -1.27 15.01
C ALA A 264 1.10 -1.04 16.18
N ASP A 265 0.62 -1.29 17.39
CA ASP A 265 1.35 -1.06 18.64
C ASP A 265 1.37 -2.33 19.49
N GLN A 266 2.42 -2.47 20.30
CA GLN A 266 2.60 -3.51 21.29
C GLN A 266 3.18 -2.87 22.55
N TYR A 267 2.41 -2.88 23.63
CA TYR A 267 2.88 -2.40 24.93
C TYR A 267 3.48 -3.55 25.75
N GLU A 268 4.56 -3.28 26.48
CA GLU A 268 5.31 -4.27 27.28
C GLU A 268 4.43 -5.05 28.28
N GLU A 269 3.41 -4.41 28.85
CA GLU A 269 2.49 -5.06 29.81
C GLU A 269 1.74 -6.26 29.20
N GLU A 270 1.68 -6.37 27.87
CA GLU A 270 0.99 -7.44 27.14
C GLU A 270 1.91 -8.63 26.78
N LEU A 271 3.21 -8.58 27.10
CA LEU A 271 4.18 -9.63 26.80
C LEU A 271 3.97 -10.94 27.59
N SER A 272 3.06 -10.95 28.57
CA SER A 272 2.70 -12.17 29.30
C SER A 272 1.91 -13.19 28.47
N VAL A 273 1.43 -12.79 27.27
CA VAL A 273 0.63 -13.68 26.42
C VAL A 273 1.52 -14.56 25.57
N ASP A 274 1.24 -15.86 25.58
CA ASP A 274 1.92 -16.84 24.73
C ASP A 274 1.60 -16.57 23.23
N LEU A 275 2.52 -15.88 22.55
CA LEU A 275 2.40 -15.54 21.13
C LEU A 275 2.34 -16.78 20.24
N ASP A 276 2.98 -17.88 20.63
CA ASP A 276 2.90 -19.15 19.90
C ASP A 276 1.46 -19.69 19.90
N GLN A 277 0.71 -19.49 20.99
CA GLN A 277 -0.71 -19.87 21.08
C GLN A 277 -1.60 -18.99 20.20
N ILE A 278 -1.30 -17.70 20.08
CA ILE A 278 -2.09 -16.75 19.26
C ILE A 278 -1.84 -16.99 17.78
N PHE A 279 -0.58 -16.96 17.35
CA PHE A 279 -0.25 -17.04 15.93
C PHE A 279 -0.33 -18.49 15.45
N GLY A 280 0.18 -19.45 16.23
CA GLY A 280 0.36 -20.83 15.81
C GLY A 280 1.50 -20.97 14.81
N LYS A 281 2.26 -22.06 14.87
CA LYS A 281 3.43 -22.26 14.00
C LYS A 281 3.02 -22.67 12.60
N GLN A 282 3.63 -22.04 11.58
CA GLN A 282 3.42 -22.37 10.17
C GLN A 282 1.95 -22.59 9.80
N CYS A 283 1.04 -21.74 10.28
CA CYS A 283 -0.38 -21.85 9.99
C CYS A 283 -0.78 -20.99 8.78
N SER A 284 -0.01 -19.94 8.50
CA SER A 284 -0.39 -18.88 7.58
C SER A 284 0.05 -19.13 6.15
N ALA A 285 -0.82 -18.76 5.20
CA ALA A 285 -0.58 -18.82 3.78
C ALA A 285 -0.23 -17.44 3.18
N ILE A 286 0.10 -16.46 4.02
CA ILE A 286 0.57 -15.13 3.62
C ILE A 286 1.87 -15.28 2.82
N GLU A 287 1.94 -14.60 1.69
CA GLU A 287 3.11 -14.49 0.82
C GLU A 287 3.74 -13.08 0.90
N THR A 288 2.96 -12.07 1.28
CA THR A 288 3.40 -10.68 1.39
C THR A 288 2.97 -10.11 2.74
N LEU A 289 3.95 -9.75 3.57
CA LEU A 289 3.75 -9.08 4.84
C LEU A 289 4.36 -7.67 4.74
N ILE A 290 3.55 -6.66 5.04
CA ILE A 290 3.96 -5.25 5.06
C ILE A 290 3.60 -4.69 6.42
N MET A 291 4.59 -4.20 7.15
CA MET A 291 4.42 -3.56 8.46
C MET A 291 5.06 -2.18 8.39
N GLU A 292 4.27 -1.14 8.54
CA GLU A 292 4.70 0.24 8.37
C GLU A 292 4.36 1.07 9.60
N ASN A 293 5.28 1.94 10.02
CA ASN A 293 5.07 2.85 11.16
C ASN A 293 4.52 2.11 12.40
N SER A 294 4.96 0.87 12.62
CA SER A 294 4.46 0.00 13.68
C SER A 294 5.48 -0.09 14.81
N ARG A 295 5.00 -0.15 16.05
CA ARG A 295 5.78 -0.28 17.29
C ARG A 295 5.64 -1.71 17.77
N ILE A 296 6.43 -2.60 17.19
CA ILE A 296 6.36 -4.04 17.47
C ILE A 296 7.78 -4.53 17.72
N GLU A 297 7.95 -5.27 18.79
CA GLU A 297 9.23 -5.84 19.18
C GLU A 297 9.69 -6.92 18.18
N SER A 298 11.01 -7.10 18.07
CA SER A 298 11.63 -8.09 17.18
C SER A 298 11.15 -9.51 17.45
N ASP A 299 10.96 -9.89 18.73
CA ASP A 299 10.50 -11.24 19.11
C ASP A 299 9.08 -11.50 18.62
N THR A 300 8.23 -10.48 18.65
CA THR A 300 6.88 -10.57 18.11
C THR A 300 6.90 -10.66 16.60
N ILE A 301 7.74 -9.87 15.92
CA ILE A 301 7.93 -9.98 14.46
C ILE A 301 8.42 -11.39 14.11
N ALA A 302 9.41 -11.91 14.83
CA ALA A 302 9.91 -13.28 14.64
C ALA A 302 8.81 -14.33 14.84
N SER A 303 7.97 -14.16 15.87
CA SER A 303 6.82 -15.03 16.12
C SER A 303 5.80 -15.01 14.97
N ILE A 304 5.52 -13.82 14.42
CA ILE A 304 4.66 -13.67 13.23
C ILE A 304 5.30 -14.35 12.01
N LEU A 305 6.61 -14.14 11.79
CA LEU A 305 7.34 -14.77 10.69
C LEU A 305 7.34 -16.29 10.82
N ALA A 306 7.47 -16.85 12.02
CA ALA A 306 7.40 -18.28 12.29
C ALA A 306 6.00 -18.88 12.04
N ALA A 307 4.94 -18.06 12.14
CA ALA A 307 3.59 -18.45 11.79
C ALA A 307 3.35 -18.57 10.27
N ILE A 308 4.20 -17.94 9.45
CA ILE A 308 4.07 -17.92 7.99
C ILE A 308 4.80 -19.12 7.37
N LYS A 309 4.14 -19.83 6.44
CA LYS A 309 4.73 -21.01 5.80
C LYS A 309 5.76 -20.67 4.71
N ARG A 310 5.47 -19.64 3.90
CA ARG A 310 6.21 -19.32 2.67
C ARG A 310 6.13 -17.83 2.36
N LEU A 311 6.94 -17.03 3.06
CA LEU A 311 6.99 -15.60 2.82
C LEU A 311 7.83 -15.30 1.56
N LYS A 312 7.30 -14.49 0.64
CA LYS A 312 8.00 -14.04 -0.57
C LYS A 312 8.43 -12.58 -0.48
N VAL A 313 7.60 -11.74 0.15
CA VAL A 313 7.84 -10.31 0.28
C VAL A 313 7.66 -9.91 1.72
N LEU A 314 8.69 -9.30 2.31
CA LEU A 314 8.63 -8.72 3.64
C LEU A 314 9.02 -7.26 3.58
N LYS A 315 8.15 -6.38 4.06
CA LYS A 315 8.48 -4.98 4.34
C LYS A 315 8.29 -4.69 5.82
N LEU A 316 9.35 -4.22 6.46
CA LEU A 316 9.38 -3.71 7.82
C LEU A 316 9.84 -2.25 7.76
N GLU A 317 9.00 -1.34 8.21
CA GLU A 317 9.33 0.07 8.32
C GLU A 317 9.15 0.54 9.77
N PHE A 318 10.28 0.74 10.44
CA PHE A 318 10.38 1.27 11.78
C PHE A 318 10.39 2.80 11.69
N SER A 319 9.29 3.43 12.07
CA SER A 319 9.18 4.90 12.07
C SER A 319 8.55 5.40 13.36
N SER A 320 9.11 6.48 13.90
CA SER A 320 8.55 7.22 15.04
C SER A 320 7.52 8.28 14.61
N LEU A 321 7.33 8.50 13.30
CA LEU A 321 6.58 9.63 12.73
C LEU A 321 5.06 9.60 12.98
N SER A 322 4.51 8.60 13.70
CA SER A 322 3.07 8.52 13.97
C SER A 322 2.57 9.50 15.05
N ARG A 323 3.44 10.26 15.72
CA ARG A 323 3.00 11.41 16.51
C ARG A 323 2.87 12.64 15.61
N THR A 324 1.63 12.84 15.15
CA THR A 324 1.18 14.05 14.49
C THR A 324 1.81 15.30 15.10
N LEU A 325 2.29 16.18 14.21
CA LEU A 325 2.96 17.48 14.38
C LEU A 325 2.38 18.48 15.41
N ASN A 326 1.37 18.12 16.20
CA ASN A 326 0.64 19.03 17.08
C ASN A 326 0.80 18.75 18.59
N ASP A 327 1.40 17.62 19.01
CA ASP A 327 1.55 17.30 20.43
C ASP A 327 3.02 17.38 20.87
N GLU A 328 3.55 18.60 20.95
CA GLU A 328 4.85 18.93 21.59
C GLU A 328 4.91 18.59 23.10
N TRP A 329 3.85 18.04 23.70
CA TRP A 329 3.73 17.93 25.16
C TRP A 329 3.59 16.52 25.72
N LEU A 330 3.55 15.50 24.86
CA LEU A 330 3.49 14.08 25.26
C LEU A 330 4.66 13.33 24.64
N PHE A 331 5.89 13.82 24.86
CA PHE A 331 7.12 13.07 24.58
C PHE A 331 7.26 11.91 25.57
N ASP A 332 6.34 10.93 25.55
CA ASP A 332 6.79 9.61 26.01
C ASP A 332 7.96 9.22 25.12
N PRO A 333 9.13 8.89 25.68
CA PRO A 333 10.27 8.47 24.89
C PRO A 333 9.80 7.35 23.97
N VAL A 334 10.07 7.53 22.68
CA VAL A 334 9.72 6.52 21.68
C VAL A 334 10.44 5.24 22.10
N PRO A 335 9.74 4.09 22.21
CA PRO A 335 10.39 2.85 22.59
C PRO A 335 11.56 2.60 21.64
N GLN A 336 12.76 2.54 22.22
CA GLN A 336 13.99 2.28 21.49
C GLN A 336 13.92 0.90 20.85
N ILE A 337 14.60 0.72 19.72
CA ILE A 337 14.78 -0.62 19.15
C ILE A 337 15.42 -1.49 20.23
N PRO A 338 14.81 -2.61 20.64
CA PRO A 338 15.34 -3.44 21.72
C PRO A 338 16.77 -3.90 21.41
N PRO A 339 17.62 -4.07 22.44
CA PRO A 339 18.84 -4.86 22.29
C PRO A 339 18.47 -6.25 21.73
N ASP A 340 19.31 -6.76 20.83
CA ASP A 340 19.22 -8.02 20.07
C ASP A 340 18.22 -8.08 18.92
N CYS A 341 17.61 -6.94 18.54
CA CYS A 341 16.60 -6.91 17.48
C CYS A 341 17.03 -7.57 16.16
N TRP A 342 18.29 -7.37 15.74
CA TRP A 342 18.77 -7.83 14.44
C TRP A 342 19.12 -9.31 14.47
N THR A 343 19.59 -9.84 15.60
CA THR A 343 19.87 -11.26 15.78
C THR A 343 18.58 -12.07 15.69
N THR A 344 17.56 -11.69 16.47
CA THR A 344 16.23 -12.31 16.43
C THR A 344 15.63 -12.27 15.02
N LEU A 345 15.69 -11.11 14.36
CA LEU A 345 15.17 -10.97 13.00
C LEU A 345 15.96 -11.81 11.99
N SER A 346 17.28 -11.92 12.13
CA SER A 346 18.13 -12.75 11.26
C SER A 346 17.68 -14.20 11.28
N GLU A 347 17.50 -14.78 12.47
CA GLU A 347 17.06 -16.17 12.63
C GLU A 347 15.68 -16.39 12.02
N ALA A 348 14.75 -15.46 12.25
CA ALA A 348 13.41 -15.52 11.70
C ALA A 348 13.40 -15.42 10.16
N LEU A 349 14.24 -14.56 9.58
CA LEU A 349 14.39 -14.44 8.12
C LEU A 349 15.00 -15.70 7.50
N LEU A 350 15.99 -16.31 8.17
CA LEU A 350 16.63 -17.54 7.73
C LEU A 350 15.66 -18.72 7.67
N ALA A 351 14.60 -18.72 8.48
CA ALA A 351 13.52 -19.70 8.34
C ALA A 351 12.79 -19.61 6.99
N HIS A 352 12.86 -18.46 6.32
CA HIS A 352 12.29 -18.20 4.99
C HIS A 352 13.33 -18.18 3.86
N LYS A 353 14.54 -18.72 4.08
CA LYS A 353 15.62 -18.76 3.08
C LYS A 353 15.21 -19.35 1.72
N ASP A 354 14.28 -20.31 1.74
CA ASP A 354 13.77 -21.03 0.57
C ASP A 354 12.55 -20.37 -0.10
N SER A 355 12.07 -19.22 0.39
CA SER A 355 10.89 -18.55 -0.18
C SER A 355 11.02 -17.04 -0.33
N LEU A 356 11.82 -16.37 0.49
CA LEU A 356 11.92 -14.92 0.50
C LEU A 356 12.61 -14.40 -0.76
N GLU A 357 11.92 -13.53 -1.49
CA GLU A 357 12.38 -12.97 -2.77
C GLU A 357 12.67 -11.47 -2.67
N GLN A 358 11.97 -10.76 -1.79
CA GLN A 358 12.11 -9.32 -1.59
C GLN A 358 12.07 -8.99 -0.10
N LEU A 359 13.05 -8.21 0.34
CA LEU A 359 13.17 -7.75 1.72
C LEU A 359 13.35 -6.22 1.73
N TYR A 360 12.52 -5.55 2.53
CA TYR A 360 12.58 -4.12 2.76
C TYR A 360 12.68 -3.90 4.28
N ILE A 361 13.78 -3.35 4.79
CA ILE A 361 14.02 -3.01 6.19
C ILE A 361 14.35 -1.53 6.27
N ILE A 362 13.33 -0.71 6.49
CA ILE A 362 13.45 0.74 6.52
C ILE A 362 13.47 1.17 7.97
N ASN A 363 14.55 1.82 8.41
CA ASN A 363 14.65 2.37 9.77
C ASN A 363 14.71 3.91 9.69
N ARG A 364 13.66 4.56 10.18
CA ARG A 364 13.47 6.03 10.20
C ARG A 364 13.57 6.63 11.59
N GLN A 365 14.01 5.87 12.60
CA GLN A 365 14.05 6.33 13.99
C GLN A 365 15.27 7.23 14.29
N TRP A 366 15.59 8.18 13.39
CA TRP A 366 16.79 9.03 13.48
C TRP A 366 16.87 9.81 14.79
N HIS A 367 15.78 10.50 15.16
CA HIS A 367 15.82 11.46 16.27
C HIS A 367 15.95 10.85 17.66
N ALA A 368 15.73 9.53 17.82
CA ALA A 368 15.85 8.89 19.13
C ALA A 368 17.32 8.60 19.51
N LEU A 369 18.25 8.61 18.54
CA LEU A 369 19.65 8.28 18.78
C LEU A 369 20.46 9.43 19.37
N GLU A 370 20.08 10.69 19.11
CA GLU A 370 20.79 11.87 19.64
C GLU A 370 20.69 11.94 21.17
N ASP A 371 19.53 11.61 21.73
CA ASP A 371 19.31 11.54 23.19
C ASP A 371 20.04 10.35 23.84
N ASP A 372 20.34 9.29 23.08
CA ASP A 372 21.02 8.09 23.54
C ASP A 372 22.57 8.22 23.56
N ILE A 373 23.13 9.28 22.98
CA ILE A 373 24.59 9.52 23.01
C ILE A 373 25.10 9.63 24.45
N ASP A 374 24.26 10.12 25.36
CA ASP A 374 24.56 10.21 26.79
C ASP A 374 24.48 8.85 27.53
N HIS A 375 23.97 7.80 26.86
CA HIS A 375 23.75 6.47 27.41
C HIS A 375 24.30 5.35 26.50
N PRO A 376 25.64 5.23 26.35
CA PRO A 376 26.29 4.27 25.44
C PRO A 376 25.96 2.79 25.74
N ASP A 377 25.45 2.48 26.92
CA ASP A 377 24.99 1.13 27.27
C ASP A 377 23.72 0.72 26.48
N ASN A 378 22.90 1.67 26.00
CA ASN A 378 21.70 1.41 25.20
C ASN A 378 22.01 1.02 23.75
N LEU A 379 23.22 1.33 23.28
CA LEU A 379 23.69 0.96 21.93
C LEU A 379 24.31 -0.44 21.90
N ARG A 380 24.79 -0.94 23.05
CA ARG A 380 25.42 -2.25 23.13
C ARG A 380 24.37 -3.35 23.02
N GLY A 381 24.62 -4.28 22.10
CA GLY A 381 23.82 -5.50 21.97
C GLY A 381 22.70 -5.44 20.95
N ARG A 382 22.57 -4.44 20.07
CA ARG A 382 21.54 -4.48 19.00
C ARG A 382 21.73 -5.65 18.01
N GLY A 383 22.91 -6.28 18.01
CA GLY A 383 23.30 -7.33 17.08
C GLY A 383 23.48 -6.80 15.66
N ALA A 384 23.71 -7.71 14.71
CA ALA A 384 23.76 -7.40 13.29
C ALA A 384 22.88 -8.39 12.52
N LEU A 385 22.43 -7.99 11.34
CA LEU A 385 21.66 -8.81 10.42
C LEU A 385 22.59 -9.82 9.74
N ILE A 386 22.80 -10.97 10.38
CA ILE A 386 23.75 -12.00 9.96
C ILE A 386 23.10 -13.07 9.08
N GLY A 387 23.92 -13.76 8.29
CA GLY A 387 23.49 -14.94 7.52
C GLY A 387 22.65 -14.63 6.28
N MET A 388 22.48 -13.36 5.91
CA MET A 388 21.73 -12.92 4.72
C MET A 388 22.22 -13.57 3.41
N SER A 389 23.51 -13.94 3.34
CA SER A 389 24.07 -14.73 2.23
C SER A 389 23.38 -16.09 1.98
N ASN A 390 22.71 -16.65 3.00
CA ASN A 390 21.98 -17.92 2.90
C ASN A 390 20.57 -17.76 2.29
N LEU A 391 20.08 -16.53 2.11
CA LEU A 391 18.78 -16.24 1.48
C LEU A 391 18.87 -16.37 -0.04
N HIS A 392 19.08 -17.59 -0.52
CA HIS A 392 19.36 -17.88 -1.92
C HIS A 392 18.22 -17.51 -2.88
N LYS A 393 16.99 -17.23 -2.43
CA LYS A 393 15.93 -16.70 -3.30
C LYS A 393 15.80 -15.19 -3.29
N LEU A 394 16.53 -14.49 -2.43
CA LEU A 394 16.45 -13.05 -2.31
C LEU A 394 17.02 -12.39 -3.57
N ARG A 395 16.17 -11.64 -4.27
CA ARG A 395 16.50 -10.93 -5.51
C ARG A 395 16.50 -9.42 -5.32
N TYR A 396 15.78 -8.93 -4.32
CA TYR A 396 15.65 -7.52 -4.01
C TYR A 396 15.87 -7.29 -2.51
N LEU A 397 16.77 -6.37 -2.18
CA LEU A 397 17.05 -5.93 -0.83
C LEU A 397 17.01 -4.41 -0.77
N ASP A 398 16.21 -3.85 0.13
CA ASP A 398 16.16 -2.43 0.45
C ASP A 398 16.32 -2.28 1.96
N THR A 399 17.38 -1.61 2.39
CA THR A 399 17.76 -1.58 3.79
C THR A 399 18.59 -0.35 4.14
N GLY A 400 18.56 0.07 5.40
CA GLY A 400 19.58 0.98 5.93
C GLY A 400 20.94 0.29 6.08
N LEU A 401 21.98 1.08 6.40
CA LEU A 401 23.27 0.55 6.86
C LEU A 401 23.22 0.05 8.32
N SER A 402 22.33 0.62 9.14
CA SER A 402 22.24 0.32 10.58
C SER A 402 22.05 -1.16 10.93
N PRO A 403 21.32 -2.00 10.17
CA PRO A 403 21.22 -3.42 10.47
C PRO A 403 22.54 -4.19 10.32
N PHE A 404 23.57 -3.60 9.69
CA PHE A 404 24.84 -4.27 9.41
C PHE A 404 25.99 -3.82 10.30
N CYS A 405 25.80 -2.76 11.09
CA CYS A 405 26.81 -2.26 12.00
C CYS A 405 26.70 -3.03 13.32
N ASP A 406 27.78 -3.68 13.76
CA ASP A 406 27.85 -4.24 15.11
C ASP A 406 28.42 -3.18 16.07
N PRO A 407 27.59 -2.59 16.96
CA PRO A 407 28.06 -1.58 17.90
C PRO A 407 28.97 -2.14 18.99
N SER A 408 29.05 -3.48 19.16
CA SER A 408 29.81 -4.10 20.24
C SER A 408 31.33 -3.96 20.08
N GLU A 409 31.82 -3.75 18.85
CA GLU A 409 33.27 -3.63 18.58
C GLU A 409 33.86 -2.26 18.92
N GLY A 410 33.06 -1.28 19.35
CA GLY A 410 33.52 0.03 19.81
C GLY A 410 34.21 0.92 18.76
N ASN A 411 34.49 0.38 17.57
CA ASN A 411 35.08 1.07 16.43
C ASN A 411 34.02 1.32 15.34
N LEU A 412 33.09 2.25 15.59
CA LEU A 412 32.15 2.74 14.55
C LEU A 412 32.85 3.35 13.32
N SER A 413 34.17 3.55 13.37
CA SER A 413 34.98 4.08 12.27
C SER A 413 35.35 3.07 11.19
N GLU A 414 35.18 1.77 11.43
CA GLU A 414 35.51 0.74 10.44
C GLU A 414 34.41 0.56 9.40
N ALA A 415 34.80 0.28 8.16
CA ALA A 415 33.86 0.10 7.07
C ALA A 415 33.01 -1.16 7.34
N VAL A 416 31.73 -1.10 6.99
CA VAL A 416 30.82 -2.26 7.10
C VAL A 416 31.35 -3.40 6.23
N ASP A 417 31.61 -4.56 6.83
CA ASP A 417 32.01 -5.76 6.07
C ASP A 417 30.79 -6.45 5.46
N PHE A 418 30.57 -6.24 4.17
CA PHE A 418 29.49 -6.89 3.43
C PHE A 418 29.77 -8.34 3.05
N SER A 419 30.96 -8.88 3.36
CA SER A 419 31.43 -10.15 2.82
C SER A 419 30.41 -11.26 3.05
N ASP A 420 29.82 -11.40 4.23
CA ASP A 420 28.85 -12.47 4.52
C ASP A 420 27.38 -12.05 4.45
N MET A 421 27.12 -10.84 3.95
CA MET A 421 25.80 -10.20 3.97
C MET A 421 25.03 -10.31 2.65
N LEU A 422 25.71 -10.33 1.49
CA LEU A 422 25.00 -10.30 0.20
C LEU A 422 24.69 -11.71 -0.32
N PRO A 423 23.42 -12.06 -0.57
CA PRO A 423 23.08 -13.31 -1.23
C PRO A 423 23.50 -13.31 -2.71
N ALA A 424 23.96 -14.47 -3.21
CA ALA A 424 24.50 -14.60 -4.56
C ALA A 424 23.51 -14.29 -5.70
N ASN A 425 22.21 -14.44 -5.42
CA ASN A 425 21.13 -14.22 -6.39
C ASN A 425 20.50 -12.82 -6.32
N LEU A 426 21.11 -11.90 -5.56
CA LEU A 426 20.66 -10.53 -5.45
C LEU A 426 20.77 -9.82 -6.81
N GLU A 427 19.66 -9.26 -7.30
CA GLU A 427 19.61 -8.53 -8.57
C GLU A 427 19.55 -7.02 -8.36
N HIS A 428 18.96 -6.58 -7.25
CA HIS A 428 18.77 -5.19 -6.90
C HIS A 428 19.05 -4.95 -5.42
N LEU A 429 19.80 -3.88 -5.16
CA LEU A 429 20.16 -3.45 -3.83
C LEU A 429 19.85 -1.97 -3.66
N VAL A 430 19.08 -1.63 -2.64
CA VAL A 430 18.85 -0.26 -2.20
C VAL A 430 19.45 -0.13 -0.81
N ILE A 431 20.33 0.85 -0.65
CA ILE A 431 20.97 1.14 0.63
C ILE A 431 20.66 2.57 1.02
N SER A 432 20.01 2.74 2.18
CA SER A 432 19.91 4.02 2.84
C SER A 432 21.09 4.23 3.78
N VAL A 433 21.77 5.35 3.59
CA VAL A 433 22.86 5.83 4.46
C VAL A 433 22.29 6.72 5.59
N GLU A 434 20.98 6.85 5.68
CA GLU A 434 20.30 7.52 6.78
C GLU A 434 20.46 6.74 8.11
N GLY A 435 20.56 7.46 9.23
CA GLY A 435 20.52 6.93 10.59
C GLY A 435 21.87 6.47 11.16
N LEU A 436 23.01 6.92 10.61
CA LEU A 436 24.32 6.67 11.22
C LEU A 436 24.51 7.61 12.43
N PRO A 437 24.78 7.10 13.66
CA PRO A 437 24.92 7.94 14.85
C PRO A 437 26.13 8.86 14.74
N GLU A 438 26.02 10.14 15.14
CA GLU A 438 27.20 10.97 15.41
C GLU A 438 27.97 10.32 16.59
N PRO A 439 29.25 9.90 16.44
CA PRO A 439 30.30 10.52 15.65
C PRO A 439 30.76 9.59 14.51
N PHE A 440 29.85 9.03 13.73
CA PHE A 440 30.20 8.69 12.34
C PHE A 440 30.66 10.00 11.75
N ASP A 441 31.97 10.19 11.79
CA ASP A 441 32.61 11.35 11.22
C ASP A 441 32.30 11.25 9.74
N LEU A 442 31.26 11.95 9.32
CA LEU A 442 30.82 12.10 7.95
C LEU A 442 31.88 12.80 7.10
N ARG A 443 33.10 12.99 7.65
CA ARG A 443 34.36 12.86 6.92
C ARG A 443 34.28 11.70 5.93
N ASN A 444 33.79 12.04 4.74
CA ASN A 444 33.69 11.40 3.42
C ASN A 444 34.33 10.02 3.24
N SER A 445 35.48 9.80 3.85
CA SER A 445 36.21 8.55 3.88
C SER A 445 35.39 7.34 4.36
N SER A 446 34.47 7.45 5.33
CA SER A 446 33.75 6.28 5.86
C SER A 446 32.71 5.74 4.86
N ILE A 447 31.78 6.58 4.40
CA ILE A 447 30.78 6.22 3.38
C ILE A 447 31.49 5.78 2.09
N GLN A 448 32.51 6.51 1.65
CA GLN A 448 33.29 6.12 0.47
C GLN A 448 33.93 4.74 0.65
N LYS A 449 34.57 4.47 1.81
CA LYS A 449 35.14 3.14 2.10
C LYS A 449 34.06 2.06 2.10
N THR A 450 32.91 2.31 2.72
CA THR A 450 31.76 1.38 2.73
C THR A 450 31.27 1.08 1.31
N LEU A 451 31.15 2.09 0.44
CA LEU A 451 30.74 1.89 -0.96
C LEU A 451 31.80 1.17 -1.80
N LEU A 452 33.08 1.47 -1.58
CA LEU A 452 34.18 0.77 -2.25
C LEU A 452 34.28 -0.69 -1.79
N GLU A 453 34.05 -0.94 -0.50
CA GLU A 453 33.98 -2.28 0.07
C GLU A 453 32.77 -3.05 -0.47
N LEU A 454 31.61 -2.41 -0.56
CA LEU A 454 30.44 -2.97 -1.23
C LEU A 454 30.75 -3.34 -2.69
N ALA A 455 31.40 -2.46 -3.45
CA ALA A 455 31.82 -2.75 -4.82
C ALA A 455 32.74 -3.97 -4.88
N ARG A 456 33.74 -4.04 -3.98
CA ARG A 456 34.66 -5.18 -3.86
C ARG A 456 33.92 -6.48 -3.62
N VAL A 457 32.98 -6.51 -2.66
CA VAL A 457 32.17 -7.69 -2.33
C VAL A 457 31.29 -8.08 -3.50
N CYS A 458 30.62 -7.12 -4.14
CA CYS A 458 29.76 -7.38 -5.31
C CYS A 458 30.52 -8.10 -6.44
N GLY A 459 31.77 -7.70 -6.70
CA GLY A 459 32.62 -8.34 -7.71
C GLY A 459 32.96 -9.80 -7.41
N SER A 460 32.92 -10.21 -6.14
CA SER A 460 33.27 -11.56 -5.69
C SER A 460 32.08 -12.48 -5.42
N LYS A 461 30.95 -11.94 -4.93
CA LYS A 461 29.83 -12.73 -4.41
C LYS A 461 28.48 -12.46 -5.07
N ALA A 462 28.25 -11.28 -5.66
CA ALA A 462 26.94 -10.88 -6.17
C ALA A 462 26.92 -10.71 -7.70
N HIS A 463 27.31 -11.75 -8.44
CA HIS A 463 27.40 -11.70 -9.91
C HIS A 463 26.06 -11.45 -10.62
N SER A 464 24.93 -11.63 -9.92
CA SER A 464 23.58 -11.38 -10.44
C SER A 464 23.13 -9.92 -10.31
N LEU A 465 23.89 -9.10 -9.58
CA LEU A 465 23.52 -7.73 -9.24
C LEU A 465 23.53 -6.86 -10.51
N LYS A 466 22.42 -6.19 -10.79
CA LYS A 466 22.24 -5.36 -11.98
C LYS A 466 22.27 -3.87 -11.67
N GLY A 467 21.79 -3.50 -10.49
CA GLY A 467 21.69 -2.11 -10.09
C GLY A 467 21.69 -1.93 -8.59
N ILE A 468 22.30 -0.83 -8.17
CA ILE A 468 22.36 -0.37 -6.80
C ILE A 468 21.81 1.04 -6.74
N VAL A 469 20.94 1.31 -5.78
CA VAL A 469 20.49 2.67 -5.46
C VAL A 469 21.01 3.01 -4.06
N VAL A 470 21.79 4.09 -3.95
CA VAL A 470 22.30 4.59 -2.67
C VAL A 470 21.55 5.87 -2.33
N TRP A 471 20.96 5.91 -1.13
CA TRP A 471 20.20 7.05 -0.65
C TRP A 471 21.03 7.75 0.40
N LEU A 472 21.29 9.02 0.15
CA LEU A 472 22.15 9.82 0.99
C LEU A 472 21.30 10.82 1.80
N PRO A 473 21.73 11.11 3.04
CA PRO A 473 21.02 12.06 3.90
C PRO A 473 21.00 13.47 3.29
N HIS A 474 20.15 14.31 3.88
CA HIS A 474 19.87 15.67 3.39
C HIS A 474 21.09 16.62 3.49
N ASP A 475 22.07 16.35 4.36
CA ASP A 475 23.12 17.33 4.63
C ASP A 475 24.12 17.50 3.46
N HIS A 476 24.16 18.73 2.94
CA HIS A 476 24.69 19.05 1.62
C HIS A 476 26.19 19.34 1.63
N ASP A 477 26.72 19.79 2.77
CA ASP A 477 28.13 20.19 2.88
C ASP A 477 29.06 18.98 2.84
N GLU A 478 28.56 17.82 3.27
CA GLU A 478 29.31 16.56 3.30
C GLU A 478 29.30 15.86 1.94
N LEU A 479 28.19 15.91 1.20
CA LEU A 479 28.07 15.31 -0.13
C LEU A 479 29.10 15.85 -1.14
N CYS A 480 29.56 17.08 -0.96
CA CYS A 480 30.48 17.74 -1.88
C CYS A 480 31.90 17.17 -1.87
N ALA A 481 32.27 16.41 -0.84
CA ALA A 481 33.62 15.87 -0.68
C ALA A 481 33.69 14.33 -0.84
N LEU A 482 32.56 13.67 -1.13
CA LEU A 482 32.52 12.29 -1.57
C LEU A 482 32.95 12.19 -3.05
N ASP A 483 34.05 11.48 -3.30
CA ASP A 483 34.46 11.11 -4.66
C ASP A 483 33.58 9.96 -5.18
N PHE A 484 32.37 10.32 -5.60
CA PHE A 484 31.42 9.39 -6.22
C PHE A 484 31.91 8.87 -7.57
N GLU A 485 32.81 9.58 -8.26
CA GLU A 485 33.37 9.13 -9.52
C GLU A 485 34.22 7.86 -9.30
N ALA A 486 35.02 7.81 -8.23
CA ALA A 486 35.74 6.60 -7.85
C ALA A 486 34.79 5.42 -7.55
N CYS A 487 33.70 5.66 -6.80
CA CYS A 487 32.72 4.62 -6.48
C CYS A 487 31.98 4.14 -7.73
N LYS A 488 31.50 5.07 -8.55
CA LYS A 488 30.81 4.79 -9.81
C LYS A 488 31.71 4.01 -10.77
N ALA A 489 32.96 4.43 -10.94
CA ALA A 489 33.94 3.70 -11.75
C ALA A 489 34.20 2.29 -11.22
N ALA A 490 34.17 2.07 -9.90
CA ALA A 490 34.31 0.73 -9.32
C ALA A 490 33.11 -0.18 -9.67
N PHE A 491 31.87 0.31 -9.59
CA PHE A 491 30.67 -0.45 -9.97
C PHE A 491 30.53 -0.65 -11.49
N GLU A 492 30.89 0.35 -12.30
CA GLU A 492 30.85 0.26 -13.76
C GLU A 492 31.81 -0.81 -14.30
N ARG A 493 32.99 -0.98 -13.68
CA ARG A 493 33.91 -2.09 -14.00
C ARG A 493 33.29 -3.47 -13.78
N LEU A 494 32.29 -3.57 -12.91
CA LEU A 494 31.53 -4.78 -12.63
C LEU A 494 30.25 -4.88 -13.47
N ASN A 495 29.99 -3.92 -14.38
CA ASN A 495 28.75 -3.80 -15.14
C ASN A 495 27.50 -3.66 -14.24
N ILE A 496 27.65 -2.99 -13.10
CA ILE A 496 26.57 -2.70 -12.15
C ILE A 496 26.22 -1.22 -12.26
N ASN A 497 24.94 -0.90 -12.46
CA ASN A 497 24.49 0.49 -12.50
C ASN A 497 24.38 1.06 -11.07
N LEU A 498 25.21 2.04 -10.73
CA LEU A 498 25.10 2.78 -9.48
C LEU A 498 24.26 4.05 -9.70
N ILE A 499 23.13 4.13 -9.01
CA ILE A 499 22.29 5.32 -8.93
C ILE A 499 22.47 5.90 -7.52
N VAL A 500 22.86 7.16 -7.44
CA VAL A 500 22.96 7.86 -6.16
C VAL A 500 21.83 8.88 -6.10
N MET A 501 21.00 8.76 -5.07
CA MET A 501 19.86 9.62 -4.78
C MET A 501 20.21 10.49 -3.57
N CYS A 502 20.06 11.79 -3.70
CA CYS A 502 20.27 12.77 -2.64
C CYS A 502 18.94 13.46 -2.33
N CYS A 503 18.61 13.64 -1.06
CA CYS A 503 17.48 14.46 -0.65
C CYS A 503 17.90 15.94 -0.59
N TYR A 504 17.21 16.81 -1.31
CA TYR A 504 17.44 18.26 -1.31
C TYR A 504 16.10 18.98 -1.18
N ASP A 505 15.93 19.78 -0.12
CA ASP A 505 14.69 20.49 0.17
C ASP A 505 13.45 19.56 0.09
N PHE A 506 13.57 18.36 0.68
CA PHE A 506 12.56 17.29 0.62
C PHE A 506 12.26 16.70 -0.77
N GLU A 507 12.97 17.11 -1.83
CA GLU A 507 12.94 16.49 -3.16
C GLU A 507 14.12 15.53 -3.35
N TRP A 508 13.89 14.34 -3.90
CA TRP A 508 14.98 13.40 -4.22
C TRP A 508 15.52 13.64 -5.63
N LEU A 509 16.83 13.88 -5.73
CA LEU A 509 17.55 14.17 -6.97
C LEU A 509 18.61 13.12 -7.25
N MET A 510 18.82 12.79 -8.53
CA MET A 510 19.85 11.86 -8.97
C MET A 510 21.20 12.58 -9.14
N TYR A 511 22.28 12.02 -8.60
CA TYR A 511 23.64 12.54 -8.76
C TYR A 511 24.28 12.07 -10.09
N PRO A 512 25.11 12.91 -10.76
CA PRO A 512 25.38 14.30 -10.42
C PRO A 512 24.20 15.18 -10.83
N PHE A 513 23.70 16.01 -9.91
CA PHE A 513 22.77 17.08 -10.24
C PHE A 513 23.57 18.36 -10.53
N ASN A 514 23.19 19.09 -11.58
CA ASN A 514 23.93 20.26 -12.01
C ASN A 514 23.72 21.42 -11.00
N LYS A 515 24.73 21.67 -10.15
CA LYS A 515 24.65 22.64 -9.03
C LYS A 515 24.21 24.04 -9.45
N GLU A 516 24.56 24.47 -10.66
CA GLU A 516 24.20 25.78 -11.21
C GLU A 516 22.68 25.99 -11.28
N ILE A 517 21.91 24.92 -11.51
CA ILE A 517 20.43 24.96 -11.60
C ILE A 517 19.77 25.14 -10.22
N VAL A 518 20.45 24.71 -9.16
CA VAL A 518 19.93 24.75 -7.78
C VAL A 518 20.24 26.09 -7.10
N SER A 519 21.42 26.67 -7.34
CA SER A 519 21.82 27.98 -6.78
C SER A 519 20.98 29.16 -7.28
N GLU A 520 20.35 29.05 -8.45
CA GLU A 520 19.41 30.07 -8.94
C GLU A 520 18.07 30.06 -8.19
N ARG A 521 17.68 28.94 -7.56
CA ARG A 521 16.43 28.84 -6.77
C ARG A 521 16.55 29.47 -5.38
N SER A 522 17.71 29.39 -4.73
CA SER A 522 17.88 29.85 -3.36
C SER A 522 18.06 31.38 -3.23
N SER A 523 18.25 32.10 -4.35
CA SER A 523 18.46 33.56 -4.35
C SER A 523 17.30 34.39 -4.90
N GLY A 524 16.21 33.79 -5.42
CA GLY A 524 15.10 34.52 -6.02
C GLY A 524 13.73 33.84 -5.87
N PHE A 525 12.77 34.58 -5.32
CA PHE A 525 11.35 34.22 -5.08
C PHE A 525 10.62 33.33 -6.12
N ILE A 526 9.74 32.46 -5.59
CA ILE A 526 8.56 31.77 -6.17
C ILE A 526 8.29 32.04 -7.66
N GLY A 527 8.88 31.24 -8.55
CA GLY A 527 8.60 31.34 -9.98
C GLY A 527 9.11 30.15 -10.77
N ARG A 528 8.19 29.20 -11.04
CA ARG A 528 8.22 28.05 -11.97
C ARG A 528 9.55 27.27 -12.18
N PRO A 529 9.53 25.92 -12.11
CA PRO A 529 10.72 25.12 -12.36
C PRO A 529 11.24 25.28 -13.79
N ALA A 530 12.56 25.37 -13.95
CA ALA A 530 13.28 25.35 -15.22
C ALA A 530 13.07 24.00 -15.96
N PRO A 531 13.07 24.00 -17.31
CA PRO A 531 12.61 22.87 -18.13
C PRO A 531 13.57 21.65 -18.21
N ASP A 532 14.76 21.70 -17.62
CA ASP A 532 15.78 20.64 -17.79
C ASP A 532 16.07 19.82 -16.52
N MET A 533 15.37 20.07 -15.40
CA MET A 533 15.40 19.15 -14.26
C MET A 533 14.39 18.04 -14.48
N VAL A 534 14.90 16.82 -14.64
CA VAL A 534 14.03 15.66 -14.67
C VAL A 534 13.60 15.33 -13.23
N ARG A 535 12.42 15.80 -12.85
CA ARG A 535 11.74 15.34 -11.62
C ARG A 535 11.55 13.83 -11.69
N VAL A 536 11.69 13.12 -10.58
CA VAL A 536 11.43 11.66 -10.52
C VAL A 536 10.02 11.33 -11.06
N GLY A 537 9.05 12.26 -10.94
CA GLY A 537 7.72 12.12 -11.54
C GLY A 537 7.59 12.35 -13.04
N GLU A 538 8.57 12.99 -13.68
CA GLU A 538 8.61 13.27 -15.12
C GLU A 538 9.67 12.42 -15.85
N TRP A 539 10.58 11.76 -15.12
CA TRP A 539 11.56 10.84 -15.69
C TRP A 539 10.91 9.55 -16.16
N ARG A 540 11.07 9.26 -17.45
CA ARG A 540 10.96 7.90 -17.97
C ARG A 540 12.37 7.46 -18.33
N PRO A 541 12.94 6.43 -17.66
CA PRO A 541 14.31 6.01 -17.90
C PRO A 541 14.55 5.82 -19.40
N PRO A 542 15.56 6.48 -19.99
CA PRO A 542 15.90 6.26 -21.38
C PRO A 542 16.51 4.85 -21.43
N TRP A 543 15.76 3.91 -22.02
CA TRP A 543 16.17 2.54 -22.36
C TRP A 543 16.14 1.52 -21.19
N ARG A 544 14.99 0.82 -21.09
CA ARG A 544 14.82 -0.56 -20.58
C ARG A 544 15.44 -0.92 -19.20
N PHE A 545 14.82 -0.44 -18.12
CA PHE A 545 14.43 -1.35 -17.02
C PHE A 545 13.16 -2.11 -17.44
N GLN A 546 13.20 -2.84 -18.57
CA GLN A 546 12.11 -3.73 -19.02
C GLN A 546 12.37 -5.13 -18.47
N GLY A 547 12.16 -5.28 -17.17
CA GLY A 547 12.09 -6.54 -16.43
C GLY A 547 11.07 -6.39 -15.31
N ALA A 548 10.91 -7.37 -14.43
CA ALA A 548 10.00 -7.31 -13.27
C ALA A 548 10.26 -6.15 -12.28
N CYS A 549 11.20 -5.26 -12.60
CA CYS A 549 11.61 -4.05 -11.91
C CYS A 549 10.63 -2.90 -12.16
N LYS A 550 9.33 -3.15 -11.93
CA LYS A 550 8.45 -2.02 -11.61
C LYS A 550 8.82 -1.46 -10.22
N ALA A 551 9.36 -2.24 -9.28
CA ALA A 551 9.72 -1.93 -7.88
C ALA A 551 10.68 -0.77 -7.56
N TYR A 552 10.30 0.48 -7.87
CA TYR A 552 10.86 1.65 -7.19
C TYR A 552 10.05 1.95 -5.93
N HIS A 553 10.71 2.06 -4.78
CA HIS A 553 10.12 2.72 -3.61
C HIS A 553 10.66 4.15 -3.52
N HIS A 554 9.77 5.14 -3.48
CA HIS A 554 10.12 6.52 -3.12
C HIS A 554 9.83 6.66 -1.61
N PRO A 555 10.68 7.35 -0.82
CA PRO A 555 10.49 7.47 0.62
C PRO A 555 9.20 8.20 0.97
N TYR A 556 8.79 9.12 0.12
CA TYR A 556 7.56 9.89 0.25
C TYR A 556 6.49 9.32 -0.69
N GLU A 557 6.08 8.08 -0.42
CA GLU A 557 4.83 7.48 -0.91
C GLU A 557 4.83 6.61 -2.18
N TRP A 558 5.91 6.40 -2.95
CA TRP A 558 5.81 5.41 -4.05
C TRP A 558 6.23 4.02 -3.59
N SER A 559 5.41 3.02 -3.88
CA SER A 559 5.75 1.61 -3.80
C SER A 559 5.32 1.01 -5.11
N ILE A 560 6.28 0.56 -5.90
CA ILE A 560 5.98 -0.18 -7.11
C ILE A 560 6.22 -1.69 -6.89
N ILE A 561 5.80 -2.22 -5.77
CA ILE A 561 5.55 -3.67 -5.66
C ILE A 561 4.21 -3.96 -6.33
N ASP A 562 4.10 -3.82 -7.65
CA ASP A 562 3.10 -4.59 -8.39
C ASP A 562 3.44 -4.72 -9.89
N SER A 563 4.19 -5.76 -10.24
CA SER A 563 3.95 -6.50 -11.48
C SER A 563 4.58 -7.89 -11.42
N ARG A 564 3.90 -8.81 -10.73
CA ARG A 564 3.97 -10.23 -11.08
C ARG A 564 2.63 -10.69 -11.64
N ARG A 565 2.37 -10.34 -12.90
CA ARG A 565 1.61 -11.20 -13.82
C ARG A 565 2.26 -11.21 -15.19
N LYS A 566 2.68 -12.42 -15.60
CA LYS A 566 2.76 -12.84 -16.99
C LYS A 566 1.35 -13.03 -17.51
#